data_AF-A0A949FTX6-F1
#
_entry.id   AF-A0A949FTX6-F1
#
_cell.length_a   1.000
_cell.length_b   1.000
_cell.length_c   1.000
_cell.angle_alpha   90.00
_cell.angle_beta   90.00
_cell.angle_gamma   90.00
#
_symmetry.space_group_name_H-M   'P 1'
#
loop_
_entity.id
_entity.type
_entity.pdbx_description
1 polymer ?
#
loop_
_entity_poly.entity_id
_entity_poly.type
_entity_poly.pdbx_seq_one_letter_code
_entity_poly.pdbx_strand_id
1 'polypeptide(L)'
;MIKLIITEDKLLGMDEKLPRNAFVRFINLMRAIEVLPSGMTLDPQEERLMQELALHWSRGESVTVLSAMNMLAGASPSTVQRRLKTLRSKGLLSFEPSAQDARVRHVVATEQGQAYFTRMGELMREAVDRV
;
A
#
# COMPACT_ATOMS: atom_id res chain seq x y z
N MET A 1 -10.68 -27.34 15.27
CA MET A 1 -9.88 -26.12 15.03
C MET A 1 -10.48 -25.46 13.81
N ILE A 2 -11.16 -24.31 13.83
CA ILE A 2 -11.06 -23.08 14.63
C ILE A 2 -12.51 -22.62 14.87
N LYS A 3 -12.90 -22.34 16.13
CA LYS A 3 -14.18 -21.71 16.44
C LYS A 3 -13.97 -20.20 16.39
N LEU A 4 -14.60 -19.54 15.42
CA LEU A 4 -14.81 -18.10 15.40
C LEU A 4 -15.70 -17.77 16.62
N ILE A 5 -15.12 -17.29 17.70
CA ILE A 5 -15.86 -16.65 18.79
C ILE A 5 -15.79 -15.16 18.50
N ILE A 6 -16.73 -14.68 17.68
CA ILE A 6 -17.16 -13.29 17.80
C ILE A 6 -18.28 -13.32 18.83
N THR A 7 -17.95 -13.09 20.10
CA THR A 7 -18.96 -12.85 21.13
C THR A 7 -19.49 -11.43 20.92
N GLU A 8 -20.77 -11.34 20.58
CA GLU A 8 -21.57 -10.12 20.37
C GLU A 8 -21.76 -9.23 21.63
N ASP A 9 -20.84 -9.23 22.60
CA ASP A 9 -21.06 -8.58 23.90
C ASP A 9 -19.95 -7.62 24.35
N LYS A 10 -19.29 -6.97 23.39
CA LYS A 10 -18.41 -5.81 23.65
C LYS A 10 -18.64 -4.69 22.64
N LEU A 11 -19.90 -4.27 22.51
CA LEU A 11 -20.24 -2.88 22.16
C LEU A 11 -20.41 -2.05 23.45
N LEU A 12 -19.54 -2.28 24.44
CA LEU A 12 -19.50 -1.60 25.73
C LEU A 12 -18.20 -0.80 25.79
N GLY A 13 -18.33 0.54 25.73
CA GLY A 13 -17.24 1.47 26.06
C GLY A 13 -16.68 2.27 24.89
N MET A 14 -17.50 3.11 24.24
CA MET A 14 -17.00 4.16 23.32
C MET A 14 -16.33 5.34 24.07
N ASP A 15 -15.68 5.08 25.22
CA ASP A 15 -14.87 6.08 25.94
C ASP A 15 -13.60 5.46 26.59
N GLU A 16 -13.15 4.29 26.13
CA GLU A 16 -11.80 3.80 26.44
C GLU A 16 -10.84 4.33 25.38
N LYS A 17 -10.07 5.37 25.71
CA LYS A 17 -9.02 5.91 24.83
C LYS A 17 -8.16 4.75 24.33
N LEU A 18 -8.06 4.58 23.01
CA LEU A 18 -7.20 3.57 22.39
C LEU A 18 -5.80 3.61 23.06
N PRO A 19 -5.24 2.46 23.46
CA PRO A 19 -3.95 2.43 24.13
C PRO A 19 -2.89 3.07 23.23
N ARG A 20 -2.00 3.89 23.82
CA ARG A 20 -0.86 4.49 23.11
C ARG A 20 0.18 3.42 22.78
N ASN A 21 -0.16 2.55 21.84
CA ASN A 21 0.69 1.49 21.32
C ASN A 21 1.42 1.93 20.05
N ALA A 22 2.35 1.09 19.57
CA ALA A 22 3.16 1.37 18.38
C ALA A 22 2.28 1.60 17.14
N PHE A 23 1.14 0.91 17.01
CA PHE A 23 0.23 1.10 15.88
C PHE A 23 -0.37 2.52 15.86
N VAL A 24 -0.94 2.99 16.97
CA VAL A 24 -1.50 4.35 17.05
C VAL A 24 -0.41 5.40 16.82
N ARG A 25 0.82 5.17 17.33
CA ARG A 25 1.97 6.05 17.07
C ARG A 25 2.34 6.09 15.59
N PHE A 26 2.38 4.94 14.93
CA PHE A 26 2.66 4.84 13.50
C PHE A 26 1.64 5.64 12.67
N ILE A 27 0.34 5.47 12.94
CA ILE A 27 -0.71 6.23 12.25
C ILE A 27 -0.55 7.75 12.46
N ASN A 28 -0.17 8.17 13.66
CA ASN A 28 0.09 9.59 13.93
C ASN A 28 1.32 10.11 13.17
N LEU A 29 2.41 9.33 13.12
CA LEU A 29 3.60 9.69 12.33
C LEU A 29 3.29 9.80 10.84
N MET A 30 2.54 8.83 10.30
CA MET A 30 2.05 8.82 8.93
C MET A 30 1.24 10.07 8.55
N ARG A 31 0.47 10.60 9.51
CA ARG A 31 -0.34 11.83 9.30
C ARG A 31 0.46 13.11 9.49
N ALA A 32 1.45 13.09 10.37
CA ALA A 32 2.25 14.26 10.69
C ALA A 32 3.37 14.53 9.68
N ILE A 33 3.79 13.51 8.94
CA ILE A 33 4.92 13.56 8.02
C ILE A 33 4.41 13.40 6.59
N GLU A 34 4.80 14.31 5.70
CA GLU A 34 4.60 14.15 4.27
C GLU A 34 5.49 13.00 3.76
N VAL A 35 4.91 11.82 3.55
CA VAL A 35 5.60 10.65 2.97
C VAL A 35 5.79 10.81 1.45
N LEU A 36 4.93 11.59 0.82
CA LEU A 36 4.97 11.93 -0.60
C LEU A 36 5.35 13.40 -0.77
N PRO A 37 5.87 13.82 -1.94
CA PRO A 37 6.13 15.23 -2.18
C PRO A 37 4.88 16.09 -1.99
N SER A 38 5.08 17.34 -1.58
CA SER A 38 3.99 18.27 -1.28
C SER A 38 2.99 18.38 -2.44
N GLY A 39 1.71 18.22 -2.11
CA GLY A 39 0.60 18.23 -3.07
C GLY A 39 0.29 16.88 -3.73
N MET A 40 1.08 15.82 -3.47
CA MET A 40 0.78 14.46 -3.91
C MET A 40 0.09 13.68 -2.79
N THR A 41 -1.10 13.15 -3.08
CA THR A 41 -1.86 12.27 -2.18
C THR A 41 -2.20 10.97 -2.87
N LEU A 42 -2.39 9.90 -2.11
CA LEU A 42 -2.94 8.64 -2.61
C LEU A 42 -4.37 8.46 -2.09
N ASP A 43 -5.26 8.05 -3.00
CA ASP A 43 -6.58 7.58 -2.56
C ASP A 43 -6.45 6.16 -1.94
N PRO A 44 -7.41 5.73 -1.11
CA PRO A 44 -7.31 4.45 -0.41
C PRO A 44 -7.13 3.23 -1.33
N GLN A 45 -7.64 3.27 -2.56
CA GLN A 45 -7.44 2.19 -3.52
C GLN A 45 -6.05 2.21 -4.15
N GLU A 46 -5.48 3.40 -4.37
CA GLU A 46 -4.09 3.55 -4.81
C GLU A 46 -3.11 3.07 -3.74
N GLU A 47 -3.34 3.42 -2.47
CA GLU A 47 -2.55 2.91 -1.34
C GLU A 47 -2.62 1.38 -1.28
N ARG A 48 -3.82 0.82 -1.34
CA ARG A 48 -4.01 -0.63 -1.35
C ARG A 48 -3.29 -1.29 -2.52
N LEU A 49 -3.35 -0.72 -3.71
CA LEU A 49 -2.64 -1.24 -4.89
C LEU A 49 -1.12 -1.20 -4.70
N MET A 50 -0.58 -0.11 -4.16
CA MET A 50 0.84 -0.01 -3.83
C MET A 50 1.27 -1.05 -2.80
N GLN A 51 0.43 -1.33 -1.79
CA GLN A 51 0.69 -2.38 -0.79
C GLN A 51 0.71 -3.78 -1.41
N GLU A 52 -0.27 -4.13 -2.26
CA GLU A 52 -0.27 -5.42 -2.95
C GLU A 52 0.95 -5.57 -3.86
N LEU A 53 1.29 -4.54 -4.64
CA LEU A 53 2.49 -4.54 -5.48
C LEU A 53 3.77 -4.71 -4.65
N ALA A 54 3.89 -4.02 -3.51
CA ALA A 54 5.02 -4.17 -2.61
C ALA A 54 5.17 -5.60 -2.08
N LEU A 55 4.05 -6.26 -1.74
CA LEU A 55 4.06 -7.66 -1.30
C LEU A 55 4.61 -8.56 -2.42
N HIS A 56 4.13 -8.40 -3.66
CA HIS A 56 4.65 -9.16 -4.80
C HIS A 56 6.14 -8.89 -5.06
N TRP A 57 6.55 -7.63 -5.13
CA TRP A 57 7.94 -7.25 -5.36
C TRP A 57 8.88 -7.74 -4.25
N SER A 58 8.43 -7.73 -2.98
CA SER A 58 9.23 -8.24 -1.85
C SER A 58 9.55 -9.72 -1.96
N ARG A 59 8.74 -10.49 -2.71
CA ARG A 59 8.96 -11.91 -3.00
C ARG A 59 9.79 -12.16 -4.27
N GLY A 60 10.28 -11.10 -4.91
CA GLY A 60 10.98 -11.17 -6.19
C GLY A 60 10.05 -11.50 -7.37
N GLU A 61 8.73 -11.38 -7.19
CA GLU A 61 7.76 -11.69 -8.23
C GLU A 61 7.68 -10.55 -9.24
N SER A 62 7.67 -10.91 -10.51
CA SER A 62 7.44 -9.96 -11.59
C SER A 62 5.95 -9.77 -11.82
N VAL A 63 5.49 -8.52 -11.78
CA VAL A 63 4.07 -8.19 -11.93
C VAL A 63 3.81 -7.63 -13.31
N THR A 64 2.96 -8.29 -14.11
CA THR A 64 2.49 -7.71 -15.38
C THR A 64 1.34 -6.74 -15.13
N VAL A 65 1.12 -5.79 -16.05
CA VAL A 65 -0.06 -4.90 -15.98
C VAL A 65 -1.35 -5.71 -15.94
N LEU A 66 -1.44 -6.81 -16.69
CA LEU A 66 -2.60 -7.69 -16.73
C LEU A 66 -2.85 -8.39 -15.37
N SER A 67 -1.78 -8.89 -14.74
CA SER A 67 -1.88 -9.48 -13.40
C SER A 67 -2.28 -8.42 -12.37
N ALA A 68 -1.64 -7.24 -12.41
CA ALA A 68 -1.95 -6.13 -11.51
C ALA A 68 -3.42 -5.70 -11.57
N MET A 69 -4.03 -5.69 -12.76
CA MET A 69 -5.45 -5.35 -12.95
C MET A 69 -6.41 -6.25 -12.17
N ASN A 70 -5.98 -7.43 -11.71
CA ASN A 70 -6.80 -8.39 -10.98
C ASN A 70 -6.40 -8.52 -9.50
N MET A 71 -5.49 -7.68 -8.98
CA MET A 71 -4.98 -7.78 -7.61
C MET A 71 -5.95 -7.27 -6.54
N LEU A 72 -6.81 -6.30 -6.87
CA LEU A 72 -7.70 -5.69 -5.89
C LEU A 72 -9.07 -6.37 -5.86
N ALA A 73 -9.30 -7.18 -4.83
CA ALA A 73 -10.62 -7.73 -4.56
C ALA A 73 -11.66 -6.60 -4.37
N GLY A 74 -12.77 -6.68 -5.10
CA GLY A 74 -13.85 -5.70 -5.09
C GLY A 74 -13.68 -4.53 -6.08
N ALA A 75 -12.58 -4.46 -6.83
CA ALA A 75 -12.41 -3.48 -7.91
C ALA A 75 -12.46 -4.16 -9.29
N SER A 76 -13.11 -3.53 -10.26
CA SER A 76 -13.08 -4.01 -11.65
C SER A 76 -11.70 -3.81 -12.27
N PRO A 77 -11.31 -4.62 -13.27
CA PRO A 77 -10.02 -4.46 -13.96
C PRO A 77 -9.81 -3.06 -14.55
N SER A 78 -10.86 -2.43 -15.09
CA SER A 78 -10.81 -1.06 -15.61
C SER A 78 -10.55 -0.01 -14.52
N THR A 79 -11.08 -0.23 -13.31
CA THR A 79 -10.82 0.63 -12.14
C THR A 79 -9.36 0.54 -11.73
N VAL A 80 -8.83 -0.68 -11.58
CA VAL A 80 -7.41 -0.89 -11.23
C VAL A 80 -6.49 -0.33 -12.32
N GLN A 81 -6.83 -0.53 -13.59
CA GLN A 81 -6.08 0.05 -14.71
C GLN A 81 -6.01 1.58 -14.63
N ARG A 82 -7.11 2.25 -14.28
CA ARG A 82 -7.13 3.70 -14.06
C ARG A 82 -6.19 4.09 -12.92
N ARG A 83 -6.18 3.35 -11.80
CA ARG A 83 -5.27 3.60 -10.67
C ARG A 83 -3.80 3.38 -11.03
N LEU A 84 -3.46 2.32 -11.77
CA LEU A 84 -2.11 2.11 -12.29
C LEU A 84 -1.65 3.29 -13.15
N LYS A 85 -2.53 3.83 -14.00
CA LYS A 85 -2.23 5.05 -14.79
C LYS A 85 -2.03 6.27 -13.91
N THR A 86 -2.86 6.48 -12.89
CA THR A 86 -2.70 7.59 -11.95
C THR A 86 -1.39 7.48 -11.15
N LEU A 87 -1.08 6.31 -10.59
CA LEU A 87 0.18 6.05 -9.89
C LEU A 87 1.40 6.28 -10.79
N ARG A 88 1.32 5.90 -12.07
CA ARG A 88 2.34 6.22 -13.06
C ARG A 88 2.48 7.74 -13.26
N SER A 89 1.37 8.47 -13.39
CA SER A 89 1.41 9.94 -13.53
C SER A 89 1.96 10.64 -12.29
N LYS A 90 1.79 10.03 -11.11
CA LYS A 90 2.40 10.44 -9.84
C LYS A 90 3.87 10.05 -9.73
N GLY A 91 4.44 9.36 -10.72
CA GLY A 91 5.85 8.98 -10.71
C GLY A 91 6.19 7.83 -9.77
N LEU A 92 5.22 7.15 -9.14
CA LEU A 92 5.46 6.08 -8.15
C LEU A 92 5.74 4.71 -8.79
N LEU A 93 5.30 4.51 -10.02
CA LEU A 93 5.55 3.29 -10.78
C LEU A 93 5.78 3.60 -12.26
N SER A 94 6.39 2.67 -12.98
CA SER A 94 6.52 2.73 -14.44
C SER A 94 6.02 1.44 -15.08
N PHE A 95 5.87 1.46 -16.41
CA PHE A 95 5.53 0.27 -17.20
C PHE A 95 6.66 -0.04 -18.16
N GLU A 96 7.37 -1.13 -17.91
CA GLU A 96 8.52 -1.55 -18.70
C GLU A 96 8.16 -2.75 -19.58
N PRO A 97 8.64 -2.81 -20.83
CA PRO A 97 8.40 -3.97 -21.69
C PRO A 97 9.11 -5.21 -21.11
N SER A 98 8.47 -6.38 -21.28
CA SER A 98 9.13 -7.66 -20.98
C SER A 98 10.27 -7.90 -21.96
N ALA A 99 11.35 -8.51 -21.48
CA ALA A 99 12.46 -8.94 -22.31
C ALA A 99 12.07 -10.09 -23.28
N GLN A 100 11.04 -10.87 -22.93
CA GLN A 100 10.59 -12.02 -23.70
C GLN A 100 9.49 -11.66 -24.71
N ASP A 101 8.62 -10.70 -24.37
CA ASP A 101 7.53 -10.25 -25.25
C ASP A 101 7.27 -8.74 -25.07
N ALA A 102 7.62 -7.94 -26.08
CA ALA A 102 7.43 -6.49 -26.06
C ALA A 102 5.95 -6.04 -25.93
N ARG A 103 4.99 -6.95 -26.14
CA ARG A 103 3.55 -6.70 -25.93
C ARG A 103 3.17 -6.77 -24.45
N VAL A 104 3.96 -7.46 -23.64
CA VAL A 104 3.77 -7.56 -22.20
C VAL A 104 4.50 -6.42 -21.52
N ARG A 105 3.80 -5.72 -20.63
CA ARG A 105 4.38 -4.69 -19.78
C ARG A 105 4.37 -5.13 -18.33
N HIS A 106 5.48 -4.93 -17.65
CA HIS A 106 5.64 -5.12 -16.22
C HIS A 106 5.45 -3.81 -15.47
N VAL A 107 4.83 -3.90 -14.30
CA VAL A 107 4.71 -2.80 -13.34
C VAL A 107 5.92 -2.87 -12.44
N VAL A 108 6.71 -1.79 -12.41
CA VAL A 108 7.91 -1.69 -11.56
C VAL A 108 7.86 -0.42 -10.73
N ALA A 109 8.40 -0.48 -9.51
CA ALA A 109 8.55 0.69 -8.66
C ALA A 109 9.64 1.60 -9.22
N THR A 110 9.33 2.88 -9.38
CA THR A 110 10.36 3.90 -9.66
C THR A 110 11.20 4.15 -8.42
N GLU A 111 12.25 4.95 -8.55
CA GLU A 111 13.01 5.47 -7.41
C GLU A 111 12.11 6.16 -6.38
N GLN A 112 11.14 6.95 -6.83
CA GLN A 112 10.17 7.60 -5.95
C GLN A 112 9.24 6.60 -5.25
N GLY A 113 8.77 5.57 -5.97
CA GLY A 113 7.98 4.50 -5.37
C GLY A 113 8.76 3.73 -4.31
N GLN A 114 10.04 3.45 -4.56
CA GLN A 114 10.93 2.82 -3.60
C GLN A 114 11.16 3.72 -2.38
N ALA A 115 11.40 5.02 -2.59
CA ALA A 115 11.55 6.00 -1.52
C ALA A 115 10.29 6.10 -0.64
N TYR A 116 9.09 6.03 -1.25
CA TYR A 116 7.84 5.94 -0.52
C TYR A 116 7.82 4.73 0.43
N PHE A 117 8.14 3.52 -0.03
CA PHE A 117 8.16 2.33 0.84
C PHE A 117 9.26 2.38 1.91
N THR A 118 10.44 2.89 1.58
CA THR A 118 11.51 3.10 2.56
C THR A 118 11.02 4.02 3.68
N ARG A 119 10.40 5.15 3.32
CA ARG A 119 9.88 6.10 4.30
C ARG A 119 8.79 5.48 5.18
N MET A 120 7.88 4.71 4.60
CA MET A 120 6.87 3.94 5.36
C MET A 120 7.53 3.04 6.42
N GLY A 121 8.57 2.30 6.04
CA GLY A 121 9.30 1.41 6.95
C GLY A 121 10.05 2.14 8.06
N GLU A 122 10.61 3.32 7.78
CA GLU A 122 11.23 4.19 8.80
C GLU A 122 10.23 4.63 9.86
N LEU A 123 9.03 5.06 9.42
CA LEU A 123 7.97 5.48 10.35
C LEU A 123 7.48 4.32 11.22
N MET A 124 7.39 3.12 10.65
CA MET A 124 7.06 1.92 11.43
C MET A 124 8.13 1.64 12.50
N ARG A 125 9.41 1.72 12.15
CA ARG A 125 10.52 1.51 13.08
C ARG A 125 10.52 2.58 14.19
N GLU A 126 10.38 3.84 13.83
CA GLU A 126 10.30 4.96 14.78
C GLU A 126 9.12 4.79 15.75
N ALA A 127 7.98 4.29 15.28
CA ALA A 127 6.82 4.04 16.12
C ALA A 127 7.05 2.92 17.15
N VAL A 128 7.86 1.91 16.81
CA VAL A 128 8.22 0.81 17.69
C VAL A 128 9.29 1.24 18.71
N ASP A 129 10.32 1.95 18.25
CA ASP A 129 11.49 2.29 19.07
C ASP A 129 11.23 3.40 20.10
N ARG A 130 10.21 4.26 19.88
CA ARG A 130 9.77 5.25 20.88
C ARG A 130 9.00 4.56 22.01
N VAL A 131 9.72 4.19 23.07
CA VAL A 131 9.19 3.73 24.37
C VAL A 131 9.01 4.90 25.32
#